data_AF-A0AAN8GJC5-F1
#
_entry.id   AF-A0AAN8GJC5-F1
#
_cell.length_a   1.000
_cell.length_b   1.000
_cell.length_c   1.000
_cell.angle_alpha   90.00
_cell.angle_beta   90.00
_cell.angle_gamma   90.00
#
_symmetry.space_group_name_H-M   'P 1'
#
loop_
_entity.id
_entity.type
_entity.pdbx_description
1 polymer ?
#
loop_
_entity_poly.entity_id
_entity_poly.type
_entity_poly.pdbx_seq_one_letter_code
_entity_poly.pdbx_strand_id
1 'polypeptide(L)'
;MGGGGGVEERSPDSQAVPSVVVVDNYPEVDKTVLVERIVRLQKALARKQEKIEFMEDHIKQLVEEIRRKTKIIQSYVLREESGALSSEASDINKANVSRRGGIMASLYTSHPADSGLTLDLSLEINRKLQAVLEDTLLKNITLKENLQTLGSEIERLIKQQRDPEDAVSRK
;
A
#
# COMPACT_ATOMS: atom_id res chain seq x y z
N MET A 1 -54.07 -61.44 -18.10
CA MET A 1 -53.27 -61.23 -16.87
C MET A 1 -53.33 -59.75 -16.53
N GLY A 2 -53.79 -59.44 -15.31
CA GLY A 2 -53.74 -58.18 -14.52
C GLY A 2 -53.80 -56.81 -15.24
N GLY A 3 -54.61 -55.84 -14.84
CA GLY A 3 -55.38 -55.65 -13.60
C GLY A 3 -55.30 -54.17 -13.17
N GLY A 4 -56.45 -53.57 -12.85
CA GLY A 4 -56.63 -52.33 -12.06
C GLY A 4 -56.73 -51.02 -12.87
N GLY A 5 -57.77 -50.18 -12.80
CA GLY A 5 -58.97 -50.15 -11.96
C GLY A 5 -59.18 -48.75 -11.35
N GLY A 6 -60.30 -48.09 -11.72
CA GLY A 6 -60.94 -46.96 -11.01
C GLY A 6 -60.35 -45.56 -11.27
N VAL A 7 -61.09 -44.44 -11.30
CA VAL A 7 -62.46 -44.10 -10.86
C VAL A 7 -62.92 -42.83 -11.61
N GLU A 8 -64.20 -42.74 -11.94
CA GLU A 8 -64.92 -41.57 -12.48
C GLU A 8 -64.97 -40.38 -11.49
N GLU A 9 -64.93 -39.12 -11.96
CA GLU A 9 -65.92 -38.09 -11.56
C GLU A 9 -65.70 -36.72 -12.24
N ARG A 10 -66.84 -36.12 -12.64
CA ARG A 10 -67.20 -34.67 -12.64
C ARG A 10 -66.78 -33.71 -13.76
N SER A 11 -67.78 -33.39 -14.60
CA SER A 11 -68.17 -32.08 -15.18
C SER A 11 -68.01 -30.86 -14.23
N PRO A 12 -68.05 -29.56 -14.67
CA PRO A 12 -68.89 -29.04 -15.77
C PRO A 12 -68.32 -27.89 -16.64
N ASP A 13 -69.11 -27.56 -17.67
CA ASP A 13 -69.15 -26.36 -18.51
C ASP A 13 -68.21 -25.18 -18.18
N SER A 14 -67.30 -24.88 -19.10
CA SER A 14 -66.63 -23.57 -19.16
C SER A 14 -67.52 -22.56 -19.89
N GLN A 15 -68.37 -21.93 -19.09
CA GLN A 15 -69.15 -20.75 -19.42
C GLN A 15 -68.21 -19.61 -19.85
N ALA A 16 -68.56 -18.93 -20.95
CA ALA A 16 -67.82 -17.84 -21.54
C ALA A 16 -67.48 -16.73 -20.53
N VAL A 17 -66.19 -16.56 -20.25
CA VAL A 17 -65.67 -15.38 -19.55
C VAL A 17 -65.33 -14.35 -20.64
N PRO A 18 -65.91 -13.13 -20.62
CA PRO A 18 -65.51 -12.10 -21.56
C PRO A 18 -64.05 -11.76 -21.27
N SER A 19 -63.18 -11.98 -22.26
CA SER A 19 -61.79 -11.52 -22.20
C SER A 19 -61.81 -10.00 -22.08
N VAL A 20 -61.60 -9.52 -20.85
CA VAL A 20 -61.31 -8.11 -20.59
C VAL A 20 -59.96 -7.84 -21.25
N VAL A 21 -60.02 -7.35 -22.48
CA VAL A 21 -58.92 -6.63 -23.12
C VAL A 21 -58.68 -5.39 -22.27
N VAL A 22 -57.80 -5.52 -21.29
CA VAL A 22 -57.14 -4.37 -20.67
C VAL A 22 -56.30 -3.77 -21.80
N VAL A 23 -56.89 -2.80 -22.50
CA VAL A 23 -56.14 -1.92 -23.39
C VAL A 23 -55.24 -1.13 -22.47
N ASP A 24 -53.99 -1.59 -22.34
CA ASP A 24 -52.90 -0.83 -21.74
C ASP A 24 -52.74 0.46 -22.56
N ASN A 25 -53.52 1.48 -22.19
CA ASN A 25 -53.43 2.81 -22.77
C ASN A 25 -52.24 3.53 -22.15
N TYR A 26 -51.05 3.06 -22.50
CA TYR A 26 -49.87 3.92 -22.50
C TYR A 26 -50.10 4.98 -23.58
N PRO A 27 -49.78 6.26 -23.34
CA PRO A 27 -49.69 7.22 -24.43
C PRO A 27 -48.80 6.57 -25.50
N GLU A 28 -49.29 6.47 -26.72
CA GLU A 28 -48.60 5.78 -27.81
C GLU A 28 -47.29 6.54 -28.06
N VAL A 29 -46.23 6.17 -27.33
CA VAL A 29 -44.93 6.81 -27.45
C VAL A 29 -44.48 6.52 -28.86
N ASP A 30 -44.35 7.58 -29.64
CA ASP A 30 -43.98 7.49 -31.04
C ASP A 30 -42.74 6.59 -31.16
N LYS A 31 -42.92 5.45 -31.82
CA LYS A 31 -41.89 4.42 -31.99
C LYS A 31 -40.65 5.02 -32.63
N THR A 32 -40.80 6.07 -33.45
CA THR A 32 -39.68 6.79 -34.07
C THR A 32 -38.83 7.54 -33.03
N VAL A 33 -39.46 8.22 -32.06
CA VAL A 33 -38.77 8.94 -30.96
C VAL A 33 -38.00 7.96 -30.07
N LEU A 34 -38.57 6.79 -29.81
CA LEU A 34 -37.92 5.75 -29.03
C LEU A 34 -36.68 5.20 -29.76
N VAL A 35 -36.81 4.93 -31.06
CA VAL A 35 -35.70 4.50 -31.93
C VAL A 35 -34.60 5.57 -31.97
N GLU A 36 -34.94 6.85 -32.14
CA GLU A 36 -33.95 7.93 -32.11
C GLU A 36 -33.21 8.02 -30.78
N ARG A 37 -33.92 7.82 -29.65
CA ARG A 37 -33.31 7.82 -28.33
C ARG A 37 -32.36 6.62 -28.16
N ILE A 38 -32.75 5.44 -28.64
CA ILE A 38 -31.90 4.25 -28.67
C ILE A 38 -30.63 4.52 -29.48
N VAL A 39 -30.75 5.07 -30.69
CA VAL A 39 -29.60 5.39 -31.55
C VAL A 39 -28.67 6.40 -30.87
N ARG A 40 -29.22 7.44 -30.21
CA ARG A 40 -28.42 8.41 -29.44
C ARG A 40 -27.67 7.74 -28.29
N LEU A 41 -28.33 6.85 -27.55
CA LEU A 41 -27.71 6.08 -26.47
C LEU A 41 -26.63 5.13 -26.98
N GLN A 42 -26.88 4.42 -28.08
CA GLN A 42 -25.89 3.53 -28.71
C GLN A 42 -24.65 4.30 -29.18
N LYS A 43 -24.81 5.47 -29.81
CA LYS A 43 -23.68 6.35 -30.18
C LYS A 43 -22.90 6.84 -28.96
N ALA A 44 -23.60 7.19 -27.87
CA ALA A 44 -22.94 7.61 -26.64
C ALA A 44 -22.20 6.46 -25.95
N LEU A 45 -22.77 5.26 -25.98
CA LEU A 45 -22.16 4.04 -25.44
C LEU A 45 -20.91 3.66 -26.25
N ALA A 46 -20.97 3.69 -27.58
CA ALA A 46 -19.84 3.43 -28.45
C ALA A 46 -18.65 4.36 -28.14
N ARG A 47 -18.88 5.68 -28.06
CA ARG A 47 -17.83 6.65 -27.68
C ARG A 47 -17.25 6.40 -26.29
N LYS A 48 -18.07 5.99 -25.32
CA LYS A 48 -17.59 5.64 -23.98
C LYS A 48 -16.74 4.36 -24.02
N GLN A 49 -17.10 3.38 -24.85
CA GLN A 49 -16.34 2.15 -25.00
C GLN A 49 -14.96 2.42 -25.61
N GLU A 50 -14.88 3.19 -26.70
CA GLU A 50 -13.60 3.62 -27.28
C GLU A 50 -12.73 4.35 -26.26
N LYS A 51 -13.33 5.17 -25.39
CA LYS A 51 -12.58 5.87 -24.34
C LYS A 51 -12.06 4.92 -23.27
N ILE A 52 -12.84 3.90 -22.90
CA ILE A 52 -12.41 2.86 -21.94
C ILE A 52 -11.24 2.08 -22.53
N GLU A 53 -11.36 1.58 -23.76
CA GLU A 53 -10.30 0.85 -24.45
C GLU A 53 -9.00 1.68 -24.52
N PHE A 54 -9.11 2.96 -24.88
CA PHE A 54 -7.97 3.88 -24.89
C PHE A 54 -7.32 4.04 -23.51
N MET A 55 -8.12 4.18 -22.46
CA MET A 55 -7.60 4.32 -21.10
C MET A 55 -6.95 3.02 -20.60
N GLU A 56 -7.52 1.86 -20.93
CA GLU A 56 -6.95 0.56 -20.58
C GLU A 56 -5.58 0.36 -21.23
N ASP A 57 -5.43 0.71 -22.51
CA ASP A 57 -4.14 0.64 -23.19
C ASP A 57 -3.12 1.63 -22.61
N HIS A 58 -3.55 2.85 -22.24
CA HIS A 58 -2.66 3.81 -21.57
C HIS A 58 -2.21 3.31 -20.19
N ILE A 59 -3.11 2.68 -19.42
CA ILE A 59 -2.77 2.07 -18.12
C ILE A 59 -1.75 0.95 -18.33
N LYS A 60 -1.92 0.08 -19.33
CA LYS A 60 -0.94 -0.98 -19.64
C LYS A 60 0.44 -0.38 -19.92
N GLN A 61 0.52 0.66 -20.74
CA GLN A 61 1.78 1.36 -21.04
C GLN A 61 2.41 1.96 -19.78
N LEU A 62 1.64 2.65 -18.93
CA LEU A 62 2.13 3.21 -17.67
C LEU A 62 2.66 2.12 -16.72
N VAL A 63 1.98 0.99 -16.62
CA VAL A 63 2.42 -0.14 -15.80
C VAL A 63 3.75 -0.70 -16.31
N GLU A 64 3.93 -0.81 -17.63
CA GLU A 64 5.20 -1.22 -18.21
C GLU A 64 6.33 -0.22 -17.94
N GLU A 65 6.06 1.07 -18.05
CA GLU A 65 7.05 2.11 -17.71
C GLU A 65 7.46 2.05 -16.24
N ILE A 66 6.50 1.91 -15.33
CA ILE A 66 6.78 1.76 -13.89
C ILE A 66 7.66 0.54 -13.67
N ARG A 67 7.31 -0.61 -14.24
CA ARG A 67 8.12 -1.84 -14.13
C ARG A 67 9.54 -1.64 -14.66
N ARG A 68 9.70 -0.94 -15.80
CA ARG A 68 11.01 -0.61 -16.38
C ARG A 68 11.82 0.29 -15.46
N LYS A 69 11.23 1.36 -14.93
CA LYS A 69 11.89 2.27 -13.98
C LYS A 69 12.27 1.57 -12.68
N THR A 70 11.40 0.72 -12.14
CA THR A 70 11.70 -0.11 -10.96
C THR A 70 12.91 -1.01 -11.20
N LYS A 71 13.00 -1.68 -12.35
CA LYS A 71 14.17 -2.51 -12.70
C LYS A 71 15.46 -1.70 -12.76
N ILE A 72 15.42 -0.49 -13.34
CA ILE A 72 16.57 0.40 -13.40
C ILE A 72 17.02 0.79 -11.98
N ILE A 73 16.09 1.25 -11.13
CA ILE A 73 16.39 1.62 -9.75
C ILE A 73 16.97 0.43 -8.98
N GLN A 74 16.36 -0.75 -9.08
CA GLN A 74 16.89 -1.98 -8.46
C GLN A 74 18.30 -2.30 -8.95
N SER A 75 18.56 -2.14 -10.24
CA SER A 75 19.90 -2.33 -10.80
C SER A 75 20.91 -1.34 -10.23
N TYR A 76 20.53 -0.08 -10.01
CA TYR A 76 21.40 0.90 -9.36
C TYR A 76 21.65 0.53 -7.90
N VAL A 77 20.59 0.21 -7.14
CA VAL A 77 20.71 -0.19 -5.72
C VAL A 77 21.59 -1.43 -5.54
N LEU A 78 21.50 -2.42 -6.43
CA LEU A 78 22.30 -3.65 -6.36
C LEU A 78 23.73 -3.47 -6.89
N ARG A 79 23.97 -2.50 -7.77
CA ARG A 79 25.30 -2.22 -8.36
C ARG A 79 26.10 -1.21 -7.54
N GLU A 80 25.44 -0.38 -6.74
CA GLU A 80 26.10 0.57 -5.84
C GLU A 80 26.95 -0.18 -4.81
N GLU A 81 28.26 0.00 -4.87
CA GLU A 81 29.17 -0.47 -3.83
C GLU A 81 28.92 0.33 -2.54
N SER A 82 28.84 -0.36 -1.39
CA SER A 82 28.74 0.27 -0.07
C SER A 82 29.78 1.38 0.09
N GLY A 83 29.36 2.64 -0.05
CA GLY A 83 30.24 3.80 -0.02
C GLY A 83 29.96 4.86 -1.09
N ALA A 84 29.27 4.54 -2.18
CA ALA A 84 28.96 5.52 -3.25
C ALA A 84 27.97 6.62 -2.84
N LEU A 85 27.18 6.40 -1.77
CA LEU A 85 26.33 7.41 -1.12
C LEU A 85 27.02 8.14 0.04
N SER A 86 28.33 7.94 0.23
CA SER A 86 29.12 8.73 1.18
C SER A 86 29.02 10.20 0.75
N SER A 87 28.62 11.08 1.68
CA SER A 87 28.61 12.52 1.40
C SER A 87 30.01 12.98 1.01
N GLU A 88 30.14 13.97 0.14
CA GLU A 88 31.42 14.62 -0.16
C GLU A 88 32.15 15.05 1.13
N ALA A 89 31.39 15.46 2.17
CA ALA A 89 31.94 15.75 3.49
C ALA A 89 32.54 14.52 4.19
N SER A 90 31.90 13.35 4.06
CA SER A 90 32.40 12.08 4.60
C SER A 90 33.66 11.62 3.86
N ASP A 91 33.73 11.83 2.55
CA ASP A 91 34.92 11.52 1.74
C ASP A 91 36.09 12.44 2.04
N ILE A 92 35.84 13.74 2.21
CA ILE A 92 36.83 14.72 2.66
C ILE A 92 37.34 14.34 4.06
N ASN A 93 36.44 13.97 4.98
CA ASN A 93 36.83 13.58 6.32
C ASN A 93 37.67 12.28 6.29
N LYS A 94 37.27 11.30 5.48
CA LYS A 94 38.05 10.06 5.29
C LYS A 94 39.43 10.38 4.72
N ALA A 95 39.54 11.25 3.71
CA ALA A 95 40.80 11.68 3.13
C ALA A 95 41.69 12.44 4.14
N ASN A 96 41.10 13.28 4.99
CA ASN A 96 41.82 13.99 6.05
C ASN A 96 42.33 13.05 7.13
N VAL A 97 41.51 12.10 7.59
CA VAL A 97 41.91 11.05 8.54
C VAL A 97 43.04 10.20 7.96
N SER A 98 42.94 9.86 6.67
CA SER A 98 43.98 9.12 5.94
C SER A 98 45.32 9.86 5.90
N ARG A 99 45.28 11.18 5.65
CA ARG A 99 46.49 12.04 5.60
C ARG A 99 47.14 12.25 6.97
N ARG A 100 46.37 12.15 8.05
CA ARG A 100 46.83 12.37 9.42
C ARG A 100 47.65 11.21 9.97
N GLY A 101 47.59 10.04 9.32
CA GLY A 101 48.35 8.84 9.67
C GLY A 101 47.85 8.15 10.95
N GLY A 102 48.55 7.09 11.34
CA GLY A 102 48.25 6.29 12.53
C GLY A 102 47.21 5.20 12.32
N ILE A 103 46.92 4.46 13.39
CA ILE A 103 46.02 3.29 13.39
C ILE A 103 44.66 3.57 12.73
N MET A 104 44.03 4.72 12.98
CA MET A 104 42.73 5.06 12.38
C MET A 104 42.82 5.28 10.86
N ALA A 105 43.92 5.84 10.37
CA ALA A 105 44.17 5.95 8.93
C ALA A 105 44.27 4.56 8.28
N SER A 106 44.98 3.63 8.93
CA SER A 106 45.13 2.23 8.48
C SER A 106 43.85 1.38 8.60
N LEU A 107 42.89 1.80 9.43
CA LEU A 107 41.58 1.14 9.53
C LEU A 107 40.61 1.62 8.43
N TYR A 108 40.64 2.90 8.07
CA TYR A 108 39.73 3.46 7.06
C TYR A 108 40.25 3.40 5.62
N THR A 109 41.57 3.44 5.46
CA THR A 109 42.24 3.10 4.22
C THR A 109 42.74 1.68 4.40
N SER A 110 42.32 0.73 3.58
CA SER A 110 42.76 -0.67 3.62
C SER A 110 44.26 -0.85 3.32
N HIS A 111 45.05 0.23 3.42
CA HIS A 111 46.47 0.27 3.26
C HIS A 111 47.12 0.28 4.66
N PRO A 112 48.08 -0.61 4.95
CA PRO A 112 48.79 -0.61 6.21
C PRO A 112 49.72 0.60 6.26
N ALA A 113 49.17 1.74 6.67
CA ALA A 113 49.91 2.98 6.85
C ALA A 113 50.68 3.02 8.19
N ASP A 114 50.41 2.07 9.10
CA ASP A 114 50.98 2.02 10.43
C ASP A 114 51.39 0.60 10.82
N SER A 115 52.67 0.41 11.15
CA SER A 115 53.21 -0.86 11.65
C SER A 115 52.68 -1.26 13.04
N GLY A 116 52.03 -0.33 13.74
CA GLY A 116 51.36 -0.57 15.03
C GLY A 116 49.96 -1.19 14.92
N LEU A 117 49.34 -1.24 13.74
CA LEU A 117 48.05 -1.90 13.55
C LEU A 117 48.24 -3.42 13.41
N THR A 118 48.25 -4.12 14.55
CA THR A 118 48.31 -5.58 14.60
C THR A 118 46.91 -6.20 14.56
N LEU A 119 46.84 -7.49 14.19
CA LEU A 119 45.60 -8.26 14.23
C LEU A 119 45.01 -8.30 15.64
N ASP A 120 45.85 -8.49 16.66
CA ASP A 120 45.43 -8.54 18.06
C ASP A 120 44.80 -7.23 18.52
N LEU A 121 45.42 -6.09 18.20
CA LEU A 121 44.88 -4.77 18.49
C LEU A 121 43.56 -4.52 17.75
N SER A 122 43.45 -4.97 16.49
CA SER A 122 42.22 -4.86 15.71
C SER A 122 41.06 -5.66 16.33
N LEU A 123 41.33 -6.86 16.83
CA LEU A 123 40.34 -7.68 17.53
C LEU A 123 39.94 -7.06 18.87
N GLU A 124 40.89 -6.47 19.60
CA GLU A 124 40.60 -5.76 20.85
C GLU A 124 39.71 -4.52 20.62
N ILE A 125 40.03 -3.71 19.61
CA ILE A 125 39.22 -2.54 19.21
C ILE A 125 37.80 -2.99 18.86
N ASN A 126 37.64 -4.06 18.08
CA ASN A 126 36.32 -4.59 17.72
C ASN A 126 35.53 -5.05 18.95
N ARG A 127 36.15 -5.76 19.89
CA ARG A 127 35.49 -6.16 21.14
C ARG A 127 35.01 -4.95 21.95
N LYS A 128 35.85 -3.91 22.07
CA LYS A 128 35.50 -2.69 22.80
C LYS A 128 34.37 -1.92 22.10
N LEU A 129 34.42 -1.77 20.78
CA LEU A 129 33.37 -1.13 19.99
C LEU A 129 32.04 -1.89 20.10
N GLN A 130 32.09 -3.22 20.02
CA GLN A 130 30.91 -4.06 20.19
C GLN A 130 30.29 -3.87 21.57
N ALA A 131 31.09 -3.90 22.64
CA ALA A 131 30.59 -3.68 24.00
C ALA A 131 29.92 -2.30 24.17
N VAL A 132 30.52 -1.24 23.64
CA VAL A 132 29.94 0.12 23.69
C VAL A 132 28.67 0.21 22.86
N LEU A 133 28.63 -0.43 21.69
CA LEU A 133 27.46 -0.46 20.83
C LEU A 133 26.30 -1.19 21.51
N GLU A 134 26.55 -2.37 22.09
CA GLU A 134 25.56 -3.16 22.82
C GLU A 134 24.99 -2.37 24.01
N ASP A 135 25.84 -1.74 24.81
CA ASP A 135 25.42 -0.88 25.91
C ASP A 135 24.60 0.34 25.43
N THR A 136 25.02 0.97 24.34
CA THR A 136 24.30 2.13 23.76
C THR A 136 22.94 1.71 23.20
N LEU A 137 22.86 0.56 22.53
CA LEU A 137 21.60 0.02 22.03
C LEU A 137 20.65 -0.33 23.18
N LEU A 138 21.16 -0.96 24.24
CA LEU A 138 20.36 -1.27 25.42
C LEU A 138 19.79 0.01 26.06
N LYS A 139 20.62 1.04 26.24
CA LYS A 139 20.18 2.36 26.73
C LYS A 139 19.11 2.98 25.84
N ASN A 140 19.27 2.91 24.51
CA ASN A 140 18.28 3.43 23.57
C ASN A 140 16.94 2.67 23.65
N ILE A 141 16.98 1.36 23.82
CA ILE A 141 15.77 0.54 24.03
C ILE A 141 15.07 0.98 25.32
N THR A 142 15.80 1.09 26.44
CA THR A 142 15.23 1.56 27.71
C THR A 142 14.67 2.98 27.61
N LEU A 143 15.36 3.90 26.93
CA LEU A 143 14.85 5.25 26.70
C LEU A 143 13.55 5.25 25.87
N LYS A 144 13.46 4.38 24.85
CA LYS A 144 12.25 4.24 24.05
C LYS A 144 11.07 3.72 24.87
N GLU A 145 11.29 2.73 25.73
CA GLU A 145 10.27 2.23 26.68
C GLU A 145 9.81 3.35 27.63
N ASN A 146 10.76 4.07 28.24
CA ASN A 146 10.45 5.19 29.13
C ASN A 146 9.60 6.28 28.44
N LEU A 147 9.91 6.60 27.18
CA LEU A 147 9.12 7.55 26.38
C LEU A 147 7.69 7.02 26.12
N GLN A 148 7.52 5.73 25.85
CA GLN A 148 6.20 5.14 25.66
C GLN A 148 5.37 5.16 26.96
N THR A 149 5.99 4.83 28.09
CA THR A 149 5.36 4.92 29.41
C THR A 149 4.91 6.35 29.70
N LEU A 150 5.80 7.33 29.50
CA LEU A 150 5.46 8.74 29.70
C LEU A 150 4.34 9.21 28.77
N GLY A 151 4.36 8.80 27.50
CA GLY A 151 3.30 9.10 26.54
C GLY A 151 1.93 8.55 26.98
N SER A 152 1.91 7.32 27.51
CA SER A 152 0.70 6.68 28.04
C SER A 152 0.15 7.41 29.27
N GLU A 153 1.04 7.86 30.16
CA GLU A 153 0.65 8.60 31.36
C GLU A 153 0.11 10.00 31.01
N ILE A 154 0.72 10.68 30.03
CA ILE A 154 0.19 11.94 29.49
C ILE A 154 -1.22 11.72 28.92
N GLU A 155 -1.44 10.67 28.12
CA GLU A 155 -2.77 10.37 27.57
C GLU A 155 -3.80 10.12 28.69
N ARG A 156 -3.40 9.37 29.74
CA ARG A 156 -4.24 9.12 30.92
C ARG A 156 -4.63 10.41 31.63
N LEU A 157 -3.67 11.31 31.85
CA LEU A 157 -3.91 12.60 32.50
C LEU A 157 -4.79 13.52 31.64
N ILE A 158 -4.60 13.56 30.32
CA ILE A 158 -5.45 14.33 29.40
C ILE A 158 -6.90 13.84 29.45
N LYS A 159 -7.12 12.52 29.47
CA LYS A 159 -8.47 11.94 29.61
C LYS A 159 -9.12 12.34 30.93
N GLN A 160 -8.37 12.22 32.04
CA GLN A 160 -8.84 12.61 33.36
C GLN A 160 -9.16 14.11 33.48
N GLN A 161 -8.46 14.99 32.74
CA GLN A 161 -8.76 16.43 32.70
C GLN A 161 -9.96 16.78 31.81
N ARG A 162 -10.30 15.96 30.80
CA ARG A 162 -11.50 16.19 29.96
C ARG A 162 -12.80 15.75 30.63
N ASP A 163 -12.79 14.65 31.38
CA ASP A 163 -13.98 14.13 32.07
C ASP A 163 -14.69 15.13 33.03
N PRO A 164 -14.00 16.02 33.79
CA PRO A 164 -14.68 17.01 34.63
C PRO A 164 -15.32 18.16 33.85
N GLU A 165 -14.83 18.50 32.65
CA GLU A 165 -15.41 19.59 31.82
C GLU A 165 -16.72 19.15 31.14
N ASP A 166 -16.81 17.89 30.72
CA ASP A 166 -18.02 17.33 30.10
C ASP A 166 -19.18 17.14 31.09
N ALA A 167 -18.89 17.03 32.40
CA ALA A 167 -19.90 16.97 33.45
C ALA A 167 -20.52 18.35 33.77
N VAL A 168 -19.79 19.45 33.53
CA VAL A 168 -20.25 20.82 33.77
C VAL A 168 -21.06 21.36 32.59
N SER A 169 -20.78 20.89 31.36
CA SER A 169 -21.50 21.30 30.14
C SER A 169 -22.91 20.66 29.99
N ARG A 170 -23.24 19.65 30.80
CA ARG A 170 -24.56 18.96 30.78
C ARG A 170 -25.52 19.40 31.88
N LYS A 171 -25.28 20.54 32.54
CA LYS A 171 -26.17 21.08 33.58
C LYS A 171 -26.84 22.38 33.16
#